data_AF-A0A832WN49-F1
#
_entry.id   AF-A0A832WN49-F1
#
_cell.length_a   1.000
_cell.length_b   1.000
_cell.length_c   1.000
_cell.angle_alpha   90.00
_cell.angle_beta   90.00
_cell.angle_gamma   90.00
#
_symmetry.space_group_name_H-M   'P 1'
#
loop_
_entity.id
_entity.type
_entity.pdbx_description
1 polymer ?
#
loop_
_entity_poly.entity_id
_entity_poly.type
_entity_poly.pdbx_seq_one_letter_code
_entity_poly.pdbx_strand_id
1 'polypeptide(L)' 'MAKKKQTKKKPGSHKYKHYEVSGNELKRKQKFCPKCGVGVFMAKHKDRSTCGQCGYTEFGKKE' A
#
# COMPACT_ATOMS: atom_id res chain seq x y z
N MET A 1 -41.49 1.46 -8.09
CA MET A 1 -40.55 0.30 -8.12
C MET A 1 -39.13 0.82 -8.14
N ALA A 2 -38.39 0.69 -7.03
CA ALA A 2 -37.10 1.35 -6.84
C ALA A 2 -36.00 0.75 -7.73
N LYS A 3 -35.38 1.59 -8.57
CA LYS A 3 -34.21 1.23 -9.40
C LYS A 3 -33.06 0.76 -8.50
N LYS A 4 -32.65 -0.49 -8.66
CA LYS A 4 -31.49 -1.10 -7.97
C LYS A 4 -30.21 -0.43 -8.48
N LYS A 5 -29.54 0.37 -7.64
CA LYS A 5 -28.24 1.01 -7.97
C LYS A 5 -27.20 -0.08 -8.24
N GLN A 6 -26.64 -0.11 -9.44
CA GLN A 6 -25.54 -0.99 -9.80
C GLN A 6 -24.29 -0.60 -8.99
N THR A 7 -23.89 -1.44 -8.05
CA THR A 7 -22.67 -1.23 -7.24
C THR A 7 -21.46 -1.56 -8.11
N LYS A 8 -20.61 -0.55 -8.36
CA LYS A 8 -19.37 -0.74 -9.13
C LYS A 8 -18.47 -1.74 -8.40
N LYS A 9 -18.04 -2.79 -9.11
CA LYS A 9 -17.06 -3.76 -8.58
C LYS A 9 -15.74 -3.05 -8.36
N LYS A 10 -15.17 -3.18 -7.15
CA LYS A 10 -13.86 -2.59 -6.83
C LYS A 10 -12.76 -3.38 -7.57
N PRO A 11 -11.77 -2.70 -8.17
CA PRO A 11 -10.64 -3.39 -8.79
C PRO A 11 -9.86 -4.20 -7.75
N GLY A 12 -9.27 -5.31 -8.21
CA GLY A 12 -8.46 -6.19 -7.37
C GLY A 12 -7.24 -5.49 -6.77
N SER A 13 -6.72 -6.04 -5.68
CA SER A 13 -5.57 -5.49 -4.97
C SER A 13 -4.29 -5.57 -5.82
N HIS A 14 -3.70 -4.43 -6.19
CA HIS A 14 -2.47 -4.35 -6.99
C HIS A 14 -1.16 -4.48 -6.18
N LYS A 15 -1.18 -5.20 -5.05
CA LYS A 15 -0.01 -5.35 -4.15
C LYS A 15 1.24 -5.91 -4.84
N TYR A 16 1.06 -6.74 -5.88
CA TYR A 16 2.16 -7.33 -6.66
C TYR A 16 3.07 -6.28 -7.32
N LYS A 17 2.57 -5.07 -7.60
CA LYS A 17 3.36 -3.99 -8.23
C LYS A 17 4.49 -3.46 -7.36
N HIS A 18 4.47 -3.74 -6.05
CA HIS A 18 5.48 -3.27 -5.11
C HIS A 18 6.69 -4.21 -5.00
N TYR A 19 6.66 -5.34 -5.70
CA TYR A 19 7.77 -6.27 -5.83
C TYR A 19 8.40 -6.10 -7.21
N GLU A 20 9.71 -5.90 -7.25
CA GLU A 20 10.50 -5.94 -8.48
C GLU A 20 11.49 -7.10 -8.38
N VAL A 21 11.59 -7.87 -9.46
CA VAL A 21 12.60 -8.91 -9.58
C VAL A 21 13.75 -8.32 -10.37
N SER A 22 14.88 -8.07 -9.72
CA SER A 22 16.13 -7.67 -10.38
C SER A 22 17.04 -8.90 -10.44
N GLY A 23 16.92 -9.69 -11.52
CA GLY A 23 17.70 -10.91 -11.71
C GLY A 23 17.41 -11.95 -10.62
N ASN A 24 18.38 -12.20 -9.73
CA ASN A 24 18.29 -13.15 -8.61
C ASN A 24 17.81 -12.53 -7.30
N GLU A 25 17.58 -11.21 -7.24
CA GLU A 25 17.21 -10.52 -6.01
C GLU A 25 15.81 -9.90 -6.08
N LEU A 26 15.03 -10.14 -5.03
CA LEU A 26 13.69 -9.58 -4.85
C LEU A 26 13.79 -8.20 -4.19
N LYS A 27 13.73 -7.14 -5.01
CA LYS A 27 13.73 -5.75 -4.55
C LYS A 27 12.32 -5.32 -4.17
N ARG A 28 12.18 -4.80 -2.96
CA ARG A 28 10.89 -4.35 -2.40
C ARG A 28 10.82 -2.82 -2.49
N LYS A 29 9.89 -2.28 -3.29
CA LYS A 29 9.84 -0.83 -3.62
C LYS A 29 9.35 0.06 -2.48
N GLN A 30 8.58 -0.48 -1.55
CA GLN A 30 7.99 0.27 -0.43
C GLN A 30 8.44 -0.28 0.92
N LYS A 31 8.53 0.62 1.91
CA LYS A 31 8.80 0.27 3.30
C LYS A 31 7.66 -0.58 3.84
N PHE A 32 8.00 -1.59 4.64
CA PHE A 32 7.02 -2.30 5.45
C PHE A 32 6.68 -1.47 6.68
N CYS A 33 5.45 -1.62 7.15
CA CYS A 33 5.07 -1.00 8.40
C CYS A 33 5.77 -1.72 9.59
N PRO A 34 6.49 -0.99 10.46
CA PRO A 34 7.21 -1.59 11.60
C PRO A 34 6.27 -2.25 12.62
N LYS A 35 5.00 -1.84 12.68
CA LYS A 35 3.99 -2.40 13.59
C LYS A 35 3.22 -3.57 13.00
N CYS A 36 2.96 -3.54 11.70
CA CYS A 36 2.13 -4.54 11.04
C CYS A 36 2.96 -5.71 10.44
N GLY A 37 4.28 -5.56 10.33
CA GLY A 37 5.19 -6.61 9.91
C GLY A 37 5.35 -6.77 8.39
N VAL A 38 6.11 -7.80 8.00
CA VAL A 38 6.44 -8.11 6.60
C VAL A 38 5.17 -8.46 5.81
N GLY A 39 4.98 -7.81 4.66
CA GLY A 39 3.80 -8.00 3.80
C GLY A 39 2.80 -6.83 3.79
N VAL A 40 2.89 -5.91 4.75
CA VAL A 40 2.07 -4.69 4.79
C VAL A 40 2.90 -3.49 4.33
N PHE A 41 2.70 -3.11 3.07
CA PHE A 41 3.34 -1.93 2.50
C PHE A 41 2.72 -0.64 3.02
N MET A 42 3.57 0.33 3.33
CA MET A 42 3.14 1.69 3.59
C MET A 42 2.91 2.43 2.27
N ALA A 43 1.75 3.06 2.15
CA ALA A 43 1.41 3.92 1.03
C ALA A 43 2.24 5.20 1.11
N LYS A 44 3.14 5.40 0.14
CA LYS A 44 3.90 6.64 0.00
C LYS A 44 3.01 7.71 -0.65
N HIS A 45 2.69 8.75 0.11
CA HIS A 45 2.15 10.01 -0.38
C HIS A 45 3.27 11.06 -0.44
N LYS A 46 2.99 12.27 -0.94
CA LYS A 46 4.00 13.33 -1.10
C LYS A 46 4.53 13.85 0.24
N ASP A 47 3.65 13.90 1.24
CA ASP A 47 3.85 14.49 2.56
C ASP A 47 4.01 13.44 3.68
N ARG A 48 3.59 12.20 3.42
CA ARG A 48 3.52 11.16 4.45
C ARG A 48 3.56 9.77 3.88
N SER A 49 3.90 8.81 4.73
CA SER A 49 3.74 7.39 4.45
C SER A 49 2.76 6.79 5.45
N THR A 50 1.69 6.17 4.96
CA THR A 50 0.58 5.68 5.80
C THR A 50 0.48 4.17 5.69
N CYS A 51 0.27 3.50 6.81
CA CYS A 51 -0.09 2.10 6.84
C CYS A 51 -1.61 1.95 6.78
N GLY A 52 -2.12 1.33 5.72
CA GLY A 52 -3.56 1.10 5.56
C GLY A 52 -4.15 0.05 6.51
N GLN A 53 -3.31 -0.72 7.23
CA GLN A 53 -3.76 -1.78 8.14
C GLN A 53 -3.80 -1.34 9.61
N CYS A 54 -2.75 -0.65 10.10
CA CYS A 54 -2.69 -0.18 11.49
C CYS A 54 -2.84 1.34 11.65
N GLY A 55 -3.08 2.09 10.57
CA GLY A 55 -3.22 3.56 10.61
C GLY A 55 -1.93 4.32 10.95
N TYR A 56 -0.83 3.60 11.16
CA TYR A 56 0.47 4.21 11.47
C TYR A 56 0.93 5.09 10.32
N THR A 57 1.24 6.34 10.62
CA THR A 57 1.63 7.33 9.63
C THR A 57 3.00 7.88 9.99
N GLU A 58 3.98 7.68 9.13
CA GLU A 58 5.28 8.33 9.22
C GLU A 58 5.25 9.53 8.27
N PHE A 59 5.22 10.72 8.86
CA PHE A 59 5.51 11.95 8.15
C PHE A 59 7.02 12.00 8.00
N GLY A 60 7.50 11.91 6.75
CA GLY A 60 8.92 12.03 6.48
C GLY A 60 9.37 13.41 6.94
N LYS A 61 10.01 13.48 8.11
CA LYS A 61 10.85 14.63 8.43
C LYS A 61 11.95 14.63 7.37
N LYS A 62 11.85 15.58 6.44
CA LYS A 62 13.01 16.04 5.69
C LYS A 62 13.90 16.71 6.74
N GLU A 63 14.99 16.06 7.10
CA GLU A 63 16.19 16.78 7.53
C GLU A 63 16.89 17.33 6.30
#